data_AF-A0A6J7CH89-F1
#
_entry.id   AF-A0A6J7CH89-F1
#
_cell.length_a   1.000
_cell.length_b   1.000
_cell.length_c   1.000
_cell.angle_alpha   90.00
_cell.angle_beta   90.00
_cell.angle_gamma   90.00
#
_symmetry.space_group_name_H-M   'P 1'
#
loop_
_entity.id
_entity.type
_entity.pdbx_description
1 polymer ?
#
loop_
_entity_poly.entity_id
_entity_poly.type
_entity_poly.pdbx_seq_one_letter_code
_entity_poly.pdbx_strand_id
1 'polypeptide(L)'
;MSIVVTDQQLYIGRAHIERKYLAKVTILMAPEMLLTRGRNADPSAFLAIRFWENKGIKVELNDKADPTPYWLISSRKCDELARALKS
;
A
#
# COMPACT_ATOMS: atom_id res chain seq x y z
N MET A 1 10.65 7.71 -4.15
CA MET A 1 9.21 7.35 -4.17
C MET A 1 8.43 8.39 -3.39
N SER A 2 7.60 9.17 -4.09
CA SER A 2 6.64 10.11 -3.50
C SER A 2 5.35 9.37 -3.15
N ILE A 3 4.71 9.80 -2.06
CA ILE A 3 3.39 9.32 -1.63
C ILE A 3 2.56 10.58 -1.43
N VAL A 4 1.45 10.69 -2.15
CA VAL A 4 0.51 11.82 -2.02
C VAL A 4 -0.87 11.25 -1.83
N VAL A 5 -1.54 11.68 -0.76
CA VAL A 5 -2.92 11.32 -0.46
C VAL A 5 -3.77 12.57 -0.67
N THR A 6 -4.79 12.45 -1.51
CA THR A 6 -5.82 13.49 -1.67
C THR A 6 -7.16 12.96 -1.13
N ASP A 7 -8.20 13.78 -1.12
CA ASP A 7 -9.53 13.35 -0.70
C ASP A 7 -10.12 12.25 -1.59
N GLN A 8 -9.70 12.18 -2.86
CA GLN A 8 -10.27 11.26 -3.84
C GLN A 8 -9.31 10.17 -4.31
N GLN A 9 -7.99 10.41 -4.27
CA GLN A 9 -7.00 9.53 -4.89
C GLN A 9 -5.76 9.33 -4.01
N LEU A 10 -5.12 8.18 -4.17
CA LEU A 10 -3.82 7.84 -3.61
C LEU A 10 -2.81 7.75 -4.76
N TYR A 11 -1.73 8.54 -4.67
CA TYR A 11 -0.64 8.53 -5.64
C TYR A 11 0.63 7.96 -5.01
N ILE A 12 1.24 7.00 -5.71
CA ILE A 12 2.50 6.36 -5.34
C ILE A 12 3.45 6.43 -6.54
N GLY A 13 4.37 7.40 -6.52
CA GLY A 13 5.23 7.67 -7.68
C GLY A 13 4.41 8.03 -8.92
N ARG A 14 4.37 7.14 -9.92
CA ARG A 14 3.58 7.30 -11.15
C ARG A 14 2.24 6.55 -11.12
N ALA A 15 2.08 5.62 -10.18
CA ALA A 15 0.84 4.87 -10.03
C ALA A 15 -0.16 5.69 -9.20
N HIS A 16 -1.43 5.61 -9.54
CA HIS A 16 -2.50 6.25 -8.80
C HIS A 16 -3.75 5.37 -8.77
N ILE A 17 -4.52 5.48 -7.70
CA ILE A 17 -5.76 4.74 -7.51
C ILE A 17 -6.79 5.60 -6.77
N GLU A 18 -8.06 5.45 -7.14
CA GLU A 18 -9.14 6.12 -6.44
C GLU A 18 -9.42 5.51 -5.06
N ARG A 19 -9.67 6.35 -4.06
CA ARG A 19 -9.89 5.92 -2.67
C ARG A 19 -11.11 5.03 -2.51
N LYS A 20 -12.10 5.13 -3.41
CA LYS A 20 -13.30 4.29 -3.45
C LYS A 20 -12.99 2.80 -3.61
N TYR A 21 -11.85 2.45 -4.20
CA TYR A 21 -11.41 1.07 -4.38
C TYR A 21 -10.58 0.55 -3.21
N LEU A 22 -10.18 1.41 -2.26
CA LEU A 22 -9.40 0.99 -1.10
C LEU A 22 -10.33 0.34 -0.08
N ALA A 23 -10.22 -0.98 0.06
CA ALA A 23 -11.07 -1.75 0.95
C ALA A 23 -10.55 -1.76 2.40
N LYS A 24 -9.24 -1.98 2.57
CA LYS A 24 -8.64 -2.10 3.90
C LYS A 24 -7.18 -1.64 3.91
N VAL A 25 -6.82 -0.85 4.91
CA VAL A 25 -5.44 -0.42 5.16
C VAL A 25 -4.92 -1.09 6.42
N THR A 26 -3.87 -1.89 6.25
CA THR A 26 -3.18 -2.58 7.35
C THR A 26 -1.74 -2.07 7.45
N ILE A 27 -1.33 -1.64 8.63
CA ILE A 27 0.07 -1.28 8.90
C ILE A 27 0.86 -2.57 9.07
N LEU A 28 2.00 -2.67 8.39
CA LEU A 28 2.90 -3.82 8.48
C LEU A 28 4.21 -3.39 9.14
N MET A 29 4.59 -4.12 10.19
CA MET A 29 5.88 -3.97 10.87
C MET A 29 6.92 -4.90 10.24
N ALA A 30 8.19 -4.77 10.66
CA ALA A 30 9.33 -5.50 10.11
C ALA A 30 9.11 -6.99 9.76
N PRO A 31 8.61 -7.85 10.67
CA PRO A 31 8.41 -9.26 10.36
C PRO A 31 7.30 -9.47 9.31
N GLU A 32 6.22 -8.71 9.39
CA GLU A 32 5.07 -8.84 8.47
C GLU A 32 5.44 -8.35 7.08
N MET A 33 6.16 -7.23 6.99
CA MET A 33 6.64 -6.66 5.73
C MET A 33 7.57 -7.63 4.99
N LEU A 34 8.44 -8.34 5.71
CA LEU A 34 9.30 -9.38 5.13
C LEU A 34 8.50 -10.56 4.58
N LEU A 35 7.47 -11.00 5.31
CA LEU A 35 6.59 -12.09 4.85
C LEU A 35 5.79 -11.67 3.61
N THR A 36 5.20 -10.48 3.62
CA THR A 36 4.37 -9.97 2.51
C THR A 36 5.19 -9.66 1.26
N ARG A 37 6.43 -9.18 1.40
CA ARG A 37 7.33 -8.97 0.25
C ARG A 37 7.94 -10.28 -0.26
N GLY A 38 8.12 -11.27 0.61
CA GLY A 38 8.78 -12.53 0.30
C GLY A 38 7.76 -13.65 0.09
N ARG A 39 7.65 -14.52 1.09
CA ARG A 39 6.92 -15.79 1.01
C ARG A 39 5.44 -15.64 0.62
N ASN A 40 4.78 -14.58 1.07
CA ASN A 40 3.36 -14.35 0.85
C ASN A 40 3.12 -13.28 -0.24
N ALA A 41 4.16 -12.95 -1.03
CA ALA A 41 4.02 -11.99 -2.11
C ALA A 41 3.08 -12.54 -3.18
N ASP A 42 2.12 -11.70 -3.57
CA ASP A 42 1.26 -11.98 -4.70
C ASP A 42 1.86 -11.34 -5.95
N PRO A 43 2.06 -12.09 -7.05
CA PRO A 43 2.65 -11.56 -8.27
C PRO A 43 1.79 -10.47 -8.93
N SER A 44 0.49 -10.45 -8.66
CA SER A 44 -0.45 -9.44 -9.17
C SER A 44 -0.51 -8.21 -8.28
N ALA A 45 0.14 -8.20 -7.11
CA ALA A 45 0.14 -7.04 -6.23
C ALA A 45 1.08 -5.93 -6.72
N PHE A 46 0.66 -4.69 -6.51
CA PHE A 46 1.51 -3.54 -6.79
C PHE A 46 2.52 -3.34 -5.65
N LEU A 47 3.80 -3.43 -5.95
CA LEU A 47 4.87 -3.33 -4.96
C LEU A 47 5.60 -1.98 -5.06
N ALA A 48 5.30 -1.09 -4.13
CA ALA A 48 5.94 0.20 -3.96
C ALA A 48 6.83 0.18 -2.72
N ILE A 49 7.92 -0.57 -2.79
CA ILE A 49 8.76 -0.90 -1.65
C ILE A 49 10.19 -0.39 -1.79
N ARG A 50 10.80 -0.01 -0.67
CA ARG A 50 12.22 0.32 -0.56
C ARG A 50 12.93 -0.82 0.16
N PHE A 51 14.08 -1.24 -0.35
CA PHE A 51 14.78 -2.42 0.20
C PHE A 51 15.20 -2.24 1.67
N TRP A 52 15.66 -1.03 2.01
CA TRP A 52 16.12 -0.65 3.35
C TRP A 52 15.00 -0.24 4.33
N GLU A 53 13.76 -0.16 3.86
CA GLU A 53 12.63 0.19 4.72
C GLU A 53 11.86 -1.09 5.08
N ASN A 54 11.83 -1.41 6.36
CA ASN A 54 11.20 -2.62 6.87
C ASN A 54 9.77 -2.38 7.38
N LYS A 55 9.26 -1.16 7.34
CA LYS A 55 7.88 -0.84 7.70
C LYS A 55 7.10 -0.35 6.48
N GLY A 56 5.80 -0.62 6.49
CA GLY A 56 4.94 -0.22 5.40
C GLY A 56 3.47 -0.32 5.73
N ILE A 57 2.66 -0.18 4.69
CA ILE A 57 1.24 -0.46 4.72
C ILE A 57 0.89 -1.41 3.58
N LYS A 58 -0.07 -2.29 3.83
CA LYS A 58 -0.78 -3.06 2.82
C LYS A 58 -2.16 -2.44 2.64
N VAL A 59 -2.46 -2.03 1.42
CA VAL A 59 -3.76 -1.48 1.04
C VAL A 59 -4.46 -2.48 0.14
N GLU A 60 -5.47 -3.15 0.67
CA GLU A 60 -6.29 -4.10 -0.08
C GLU A 60 -7.24 -3.34 -1.00
N LEU A 61 -7.36 -3.83 -2.23
CA LEU A 61 -8.18 -3.23 -3.25
C LEU A 61 -9.43 -4.07 -3.49
N ASN A 62 -10.54 -3.40 -3.75
CA ASN A 62 -11.78 -4.00 -4.19
C ASN A 62 -12.23 -3.35 -5.51
N ASP A 63 -11.35 -3.41 -6.51
CA ASP A 63 -11.69 -3.08 -7.89
C ASP A 63 -12.02 -4.37 -8.64
N LYS A 64 -13.18 -4.40 -9.31
CA LYS A 64 -13.58 -5.55 -10.14
C LYS A 64 -12.92 -5.52 -11.52
N ALA A 65 -12.43 -4.36 -11.95
CA ALA A 65 -11.81 -4.17 -13.25
C ALA A 65 -10.29 -4.45 -13.23
N ASP A 66 -9.65 -4.30 -12.07
CA ASP A 66 -8.21 -4.52 -11.90
C ASP A 66 -7.95 -5.80 -11.09
N PRO A 67 -7.16 -6.77 -11.61
CA PRO A 67 -6.80 -7.98 -10.87
C PRO A 67 -5.86 -7.72 -9.68
N THR A 68 -5.36 -6.49 -9.48
CA THR A 68 -4.43 -6.14 -8.40
C THR A 68 -5.11 -6.29 -7.03
N PRO A 69 -4.75 -7.29 -6.20
CA PRO A 69 -5.47 -7.56 -4.96
C PRO A 69 -5.12 -6.57 -3.84
N TYR A 70 -3.88 -6.06 -3.84
CA TYR A 70 -3.42 -5.10 -2.87
C TYR A 70 -2.19 -4.33 -3.36
N TRP A 71 -1.97 -3.17 -2.74
CA TRP A 71 -0.75 -2.39 -2.87
C TRP A 71 0.10 -2.53 -1.60
N LEU A 72 1.36 -2.87 -1.78
CA LEU A 72 2.34 -2.95 -0.69
C LEU A 72 3.25 -1.73 -0.76
N ILE A 73 3.15 -0.83 0.22
CA ILE A 73 3.82 0.46 0.20
C ILE A 73 4.75 0.59 1.39
N SER A 74 6.05 0.74 1.17
CA SER A 74 7.00 1.02 2.26
C SER A 74 6.98 2.51 2.64
N SER A 75 6.91 2.81 3.93
CA SER A 75 6.96 4.17 4.45
C SER A 75 7.55 4.18 5.86
N ARG A 76 8.25 5.26 6.23
CA ARG A 76 8.66 5.48 7.64
C ARG A 76 7.52 5.97 8.51
N LYS A 77 6.51 6.58 7.87
CA LYS A 77 5.37 7.24 8.50
C LYS A 77 4.09 6.45 8.21
N CYS A 78 4.09 5.15 8.49
CA CYS A 78 2.96 4.26 8.21
C CYS A 78 1.70 4.69 8.95
N ASP A 79 1.84 5.13 10.21
CA ASP A 79 0.71 5.59 11.03
C ASP A 79 0.05 6.84 10.46
N GLU A 80 0.84 7.85 10.06
CA GLU A 80 0.33 9.07 9.42
C GLU A 80 -0.38 8.73 8.10
N LEU A 81 0.22 7.85 7.29
CA LEU A 81 -0.34 7.44 6.01
C LEU A 81 -1.64 6.66 6.17
N ALA A 82 -1.70 5.72 7.12
CA ALA A 82 -2.90 4.95 7.40
C ALA A 82 -4.03 5.84 7.94
N ARG A 83 -3.71 6.86 8.74
CA ARG A 83 -4.68 7.86 9.18
C ARG A 83 -5.22 8.69 8.02
N ALA A 84 -4.34 9.21 7.16
CA ALA A 84 -4.73 10.00 5.99
C ALA A 84 -5.62 9.21 5.01
N LEU A 85 -5.46 7.88 4.94
CA LEU A 85 -6.31 7.01 4.13
C LEU A 85 -7.66 6.68 4.77
N LYS A 86 -7.77 6.80 6.10
CA LYS A 86 -8.99 6.52 6.87
C LYS A 86 -9.86 7.74 7.16
N SER A 87 -9.31 8.97 7.02
CA SER A 87 -10.04 10.23 7.13
C SER A 87 -10.83 10.54 5.87
#